data_AF-A0A3D2M4V3-F1
#
_entry.id   AF-A0A3D2M4V3-F1
#
_cell.length_a   1.000
_cell.length_b   1.000
_cell.length_c   1.000
_cell.angle_alpha   90.00
_cell.angle_beta   90.00
_cell.angle_gamma   90.00
#
_symmetry.space_group_name_H-M   'P 1'
#
loop_
_entity.id
_entity.type
_entity.pdbx_description
1 polymer ?
#
loop_
_entity_poly.entity_id
_entity_poly.type
_entity_poly.pdbx_seq_one_letter_code
_entity_poly.pdbx_strand_id
1 'polypeptide(L)'
;MHKPTKSQEELAALFTQDLVTGVGRSVKHDSAPKHVTGEAVYVDDRLEFPNQLHVYARMSDRAHARIVSIDTAPCYEVPGVAI
;
A
#
# COMPACT_ATOMS: atom_id res chain seq x y z
N MET A 1 6.48 20.79 -55.28
CA MET A 1 6.90 19.38 -55.05
C MET A 1 5.94 18.75 -54.06
N HIS A 2 5.13 17.80 -54.52
CA HIS A 2 4.24 17.01 -53.66
C HIS A 2 5.11 16.21 -52.68
N LYS A 3 4.92 16.39 -51.36
CA LYS A 3 5.50 15.45 -50.40
C LYS A 3 4.87 14.07 -50.66
N PRO A 4 5.64 12.97 -50.71
CA PRO A 4 5.04 11.65 -50.84
C PRO A 4 4.12 11.43 -49.63
N THR A 5 2.86 11.13 -49.90
CA THR A 5 1.88 10.79 -48.87
C THR A 5 2.21 9.37 -48.43
N LYS A 6 2.66 9.21 -47.19
CA LYS A 6 3.02 7.90 -46.63
C LYS A 6 1.83 6.94 -46.73
N SER A 7 2.09 5.68 -47.01
CA SER A 7 1.05 4.66 -47.03
C SER A 7 0.47 4.45 -45.63
N GLN A 8 -0.73 3.87 -45.53
CA GLN A 8 -1.33 3.53 -44.23
C GLN A 8 -0.45 2.57 -43.42
N GLU A 9 0.27 1.66 -44.07
CA GLU A 9 1.20 0.73 -43.41
C GLU A 9 2.41 1.46 -42.82
N GLU A 10 2.97 2.42 -43.55
CA GLU A 10 4.08 3.24 -43.05
C GLU A 10 3.65 4.10 -41.86
N LEU A 11 2.43 4.64 -41.90
CA LEU A 11 1.85 5.38 -40.78
C LEU A 11 1.61 4.49 -39.56
N ALA A 12 1.12 3.27 -39.76
CA ALA A 12 0.90 2.29 -38.69
C ALA A 12 2.23 1.85 -38.06
N ALA A 13 3.26 1.58 -38.86
CA ALA A 13 4.59 1.19 -38.39
C ALA A 13 5.28 2.30 -37.58
N LEU A 14 5.16 3.56 -38.03
CA LEU A 14 5.64 4.72 -37.26
C LEU A 14 4.89 4.88 -35.93
N PHE A 15 3.58 4.61 -35.93
CA PHE A 15 2.77 4.69 -34.72
C PHE A 15 3.14 3.61 -33.69
N THR A 16 3.44 2.38 -34.14
CA THR A 16 3.89 1.29 -33.26
C THR A 16 5.36 1.36 -32.85
N GLN A 17 6.20 2.05 -33.62
CA GLN A 17 7.63 2.21 -33.32
C GLN A 17 7.88 2.84 -31.94
N ASP A 18 7.06 3.82 -31.56
CA ASP A 18 7.20 4.57 -30.31
C ASP A 18 6.20 4.12 -29.22
N LEU A 19 5.40 3.10 -29.49
CA LEU A 19 4.41 2.57 -28.55
C LEU A 19 5.10 1.76 -27.44
N VAL A 20 5.37 2.43 -26.32
CA VAL A 20 5.78 1.76 -25.08
C VAL A 20 4.55 1.14 -24.42
N THR A 21 4.24 -0.10 -24.80
CA THR A 21 3.15 -0.88 -24.17
C THR A 21 3.72 -1.81 -23.10
N GLY A 22 3.05 -1.86 -21.95
CA GLY A 22 3.37 -2.83 -20.87
C GLY A 22 2.60 -4.14 -20.98
N VAL A 23 1.61 -4.23 -21.88
CA VAL A 23 0.74 -5.39 -22.04
C VAL A 23 1.54 -6.59 -22.55
N GLY A 24 1.53 -7.68 -21.77
CA GLY A 24 2.24 -8.92 -22.11
C GLY A 24 3.75 -8.90 -21.84
N ARG A 25 4.30 -7.85 -21.21
CA ARG A 25 5.71 -7.76 -20.84
C ARG A 25 5.89 -7.89 -19.33
N SER A 26 7.01 -8.45 -18.89
CA SER A 26 7.41 -8.42 -17.48
C SER A 26 7.97 -7.04 -17.15
N VAL A 27 7.12 -6.16 -16.63
CA VAL A 27 7.48 -4.79 -16.25
C VAL A 27 7.74 -4.72 -14.75
N LYS A 28 8.77 -3.96 -14.35
CA LYS A 28 9.07 -3.72 -12.94
C LYS A 28 7.89 -3.01 -12.27
N HIS A 29 7.53 -3.43 -11.06
CA HIS A 29 6.52 -2.75 -10.26
C HIS A 29 6.86 -1.26 -10.06
N ASP A 30 5.89 -0.37 -10.28
CA ASP A 30 6.11 1.08 -10.32
C ASP A 30 6.76 1.63 -9.04
N SER A 31 6.30 1.16 -7.87
CA SER A 31 6.85 1.57 -6.57
C SER A 31 8.10 0.79 -6.14
N ALA A 32 8.63 -0.14 -6.95
CA ALA A 32 9.76 -0.96 -6.54
C ALA A 32 11.01 -0.17 -6.13
N PRO A 33 11.39 0.96 -6.78
CA PRO A 33 12.45 1.83 -6.27
C PRO A 33 12.14 2.33 -4.84
N LYS A 34 10.91 2.80 -4.60
CA LYS A 34 10.48 3.30 -3.28
C LYS A 34 10.47 2.22 -2.21
N HIS A 35 10.15 0.98 -2.58
CA HIS A 35 10.21 -0.15 -1.65
C HIS A 35 11.63 -0.43 -1.18
N VAL A 36 12.63 -0.34 -2.06
CA VAL A 36 14.03 -0.65 -1.73
C VAL A 36 14.78 0.52 -1.10
N THR A 37 14.31 1.76 -1.29
CA THR A 37 14.87 2.95 -0.65
C THR A 37 14.23 3.28 0.69
N GLY A 38 13.05 2.72 0.99
CA GLY A 38 12.26 3.07 2.17
C GLY A 38 11.41 4.33 2.00
N GLU A 39 11.25 4.84 0.77
CA GLU A 39 10.45 6.04 0.48
C GLU A 39 8.96 5.73 0.27
N ALA A 40 8.59 4.45 0.22
CA ALA A 40 7.19 4.06 0.11
C ALA A 40 6.50 4.24 1.46
N VAL A 41 5.55 5.18 1.52
CA VAL A 41 4.78 5.48 2.73
C VAL A 41 3.64 4.48 2.89
N TYR A 42 3.71 3.65 3.92
CA TYR A 42 2.66 2.76 4.40
C TYR A 42 1.82 3.43 5.51
N VAL A 43 0.81 2.71 6.02
CA VAL A 43 -0.16 3.28 6.97
C VAL A 43 0.51 3.77 8.26
N ASP A 44 1.46 3.00 8.78
CA ASP A 44 2.17 3.27 10.05
C ASP A 44 3.35 4.25 9.88
N ASP A 45 3.73 4.56 8.64
CA ASP A 45 4.78 5.55 8.35
C ASP A 45 4.26 7.00 8.46
N ARG A 46 2.94 7.15 8.64
CA ARG A 46 2.31 8.46 8.80
C ARG A 46 2.60 9.00 10.20
N LEU A 47 2.84 10.30 10.27
CA LEU A 47 3.05 10.98 11.55
C LEU A 47 1.82 10.86 12.45
N GLU A 48 2.08 10.73 13.74
CA GLU A 48 1.04 10.71 14.76
C GLU A 48 0.37 12.09 14.90
N PHE A 49 -0.93 12.08 15.14
CA PHE A 49 -1.68 13.30 15.45
C PHE A 49 -1.55 13.65 16.95
N PRO A 50 -1.66 14.94 17.32
CA PRO A 50 -1.74 15.32 18.72
C PRO A 50 -2.89 14.58 19.43
N ASN A 51 -2.60 14.00 20.61
CA ASN A 51 -3.53 13.20 21.40
C ASN A 51 -4.05 11.92 20.72
N GLN A 52 -3.33 11.38 19.72
CA GLN A 52 -3.62 10.07 19.16
C GLN A 52 -3.48 8.97 20.22
N LEU A 53 -4.47 8.08 20.29
CA LEU A 53 -4.44 6.90 21.16
C LEU A 53 -3.96 5.68 20.38
N HIS A 54 -3.29 4.77 21.09
CA HIS A 54 -2.93 3.44 20.59
C HIS A 54 -3.89 2.40 21.16
N VAL A 55 -4.31 1.46 20.31
CA VAL A 55 -5.24 0.39 20.69
C VAL A 55 -4.52 -0.94 20.66
N TYR A 56 -4.69 -1.72 21.73
CA TYR A 56 -4.26 -3.11 21.79
C TYR A 56 -5.43 -4.00 22.23
N ALA A 57 -5.71 -5.04 21.45
CA ALA A 57 -6.75 -6.00 21.77
C ALA A 57 -6.15 -7.22 22.49
N ARG A 58 -6.66 -7.55 23.69
CA ARG A 58 -6.29 -8.79 24.37
C ARG A 58 -7.00 -9.97 23.71
N MET A 59 -6.21 -10.91 23.21
CA MET A 59 -6.72 -12.12 22.53
C MET A 59 -6.97 -13.27 23.52
N SER A 60 -7.87 -14.18 23.14
CA SER A 60 -8.14 -15.41 23.89
C SER A 60 -6.89 -16.30 23.98
N ASP A 61 -6.65 -16.88 25.16
CA ASP A 61 -5.63 -17.92 25.38
C ASP A 61 -6.16 -19.33 25.08
N ARG A 62 -7.48 -19.48 24.89
CA ARG A 62 -8.16 -20.75 24.59
C ARG A 62 -8.75 -20.73 23.18
N ALA A 63 -8.59 -21.83 22.45
CA ALA A 63 -9.23 -22.03 21.16
C ALA A 63 -10.76 -22.09 21.25
N HIS A 64 -11.29 -22.65 22.35
CA HIS A 64 -12.73 -22.70 22.62
C HIS A 64 -12.97 -22.72 24.14
N ALA A 65 -13.68 -21.71 24.64
CA ALA A 65 -14.10 -21.60 26.03
C ALA A 65 -15.23 -20.57 26.14
N ARG A 66 -15.94 -20.59 27.28
CA ARG A 66 -16.89 -19.53 27.64
C ARG A 66 -16.20 -18.52 28.55
N ILE A 67 -16.27 -17.24 28.22
CA ILE A 67 -15.84 -16.15 29.11
C ILE A 67 -16.82 -16.09 30.28
N VAL A 68 -16.32 -16.30 31.49
CA VAL A 68 -17.11 -16.24 32.74
C VAL A 68 -17.07 -14.84 33.36
N SER A 69 -15.95 -14.13 33.22
CA SER A 69 -15.70 -12.81 33.78
C SER A 69 -14.53 -12.14 33.06
N ILE A 70 -14.46 -10.81 33.10
CA ILE A 70 -13.32 -9.99 32.67
C ILE A 70 -13.05 -8.98 33.77
N ASP A 71 -11.81 -8.89 34.23
CA ASP A 71 -11.35 -7.86 35.17
C ASP A 71 -10.38 -6.92 34.48
N THR A 72 -10.79 -5.66 34.30
CA THR A 72 -9.99 -4.60 33.68
C THR A 72 -9.39 -3.64 34.69
N ALA A 73 -9.65 -3.79 36.00
CA ALA A 73 -9.15 -2.85 37.00
C ALA A 73 -7.62 -2.70 36.96
N PRO A 74 -6.82 -3.79 36.82
CA PRO A 74 -5.36 -3.67 36.70
C PRO A 74 -4.88 -2.89 35.47
N CYS A 75 -5.68 -2.80 34.40
CA CYS A 75 -5.30 -2.07 33.19
C CYS A 75 -5.22 -0.56 33.45
N TYR A 76 -6.07 -0.02 34.32
CA TYR A 76 -6.11 1.43 34.63
C TYR A 76 -4.97 1.88 35.53
N GLU A 77 -4.27 0.96 36.18
CA GLU A 77 -3.06 1.25 36.96
C GLU A 77 -1.82 1.44 36.05
N VAL A 78 -1.92 1.10 34.77
CA VAL A 78 -0.81 1.26 33.80
C VAL A 78 -0.77 2.72 33.32
N PRO A 79 0.37 3.43 33.46
CA PRO A 79 0.50 4.80 32.99
C PRO A 79 0.19 4.96 31.51
N GLY A 80 -0.60 5.97 31.16
CA GLY A 80 -0.96 6.27 29.76
C GLY A 80 -2.17 5.51 29.23
N VAL A 81 -2.75 4.58 30.00
CA VAL A 81 -4.06 3.99 29.65
C VAL A 81 -5.14 5.05 29.87
N ALA A 82 -5.86 5.36 28.79
CA ALA A 82 -6.94 6.34 28.77
C ALA A 82 -8.14 5.78 27.98
N ILE A 83 -9.33 6.31 28.26
CA ILE A 83 -10.59 6.02 27.55
C ILE A 83 -10.94 7.21 26.68
#